data_AF-A0A7K2CB68-F1
#
_entry.id   AF-A0A7K2CB68-F1
#
_cell.length_a   1.000
_cell.length_b   1.000
_cell.length_c   1.000
_cell.angle_alpha   90.00
_cell.angle_beta   90.00
_cell.angle_gamma   90.00
#
_symmetry.space_group_name_H-M   'P 1'
#
loop_
_entity.id
_entity.type
_entity.pdbx_description
1 polymer ?
#
loop_
_entity_poly.entity_id
_entity_poly.type
_entity_poly.pdbx_seq_one_letter_code
_entity_poly.pdbx_strand_id
1 'polypeptide(L)'
;MALIAFCVHLTCREKKTLDQLDRTRLPAPINHQLSTLLEGGFLDRNENILALGPPGTGKTHLLCALGNELIHQGRRVRFYHCRALVDALMQARRDHSLSKFIKQLLRLDALIVDGLGSAKHSPEEVDVLYQILAERY
;
A
#
# COMPACT_ATOMS: atom_id res chain seq x y z
N MET A 1 -9.76 -9.79 1.26
CA MET A 1 -9.34 -9.10 2.49
C MET A 1 -7.95 -8.56 2.24
N ALA A 2 -7.67 -7.34 2.70
CA ALA A 2 -6.82 -6.44 1.94
C ALA A 2 -5.35 -6.34 2.36
N LEU A 3 -4.51 -6.44 1.34
CA LEU A 3 -3.09 -6.12 1.32
C LEU A 3 -2.79 -4.79 2.00
N ILE A 4 -1.74 -4.73 2.81
CA ILE A 4 -0.99 -3.49 3.05
C ILE A 4 0.34 -3.57 2.31
N ALA A 5 0.42 -2.86 1.19
CA ALA A 5 1.64 -2.76 0.42
C ALA A 5 2.43 -1.53 0.88
N PHE A 6 3.50 -1.74 1.64
CA PHE A 6 4.32 -0.63 2.13
C PHE A 6 5.42 -0.29 1.13
N CYS A 7 5.47 0.97 0.71
CA CYS A 7 6.62 1.53 0.02
C CYS A 7 7.35 2.54 0.90
N VAL A 8 8.62 2.78 0.61
CA VAL A 8 9.36 3.94 1.10
C VAL A 8 9.69 4.84 -0.10
N HIS A 9 8.91 5.93 -0.21
CA HIS A 9 9.15 7.18 -0.96
C HIS A 9 8.77 7.20 -2.46
N LEU A 10 7.57 7.73 -2.78
CA LEU A 10 7.26 8.81 -3.75
C LEU A 10 5.73 8.94 -3.95
N THR A 11 5.20 10.15 -4.09
CA THR A 11 3.77 10.37 -4.36
C THR A 11 3.39 9.83 -5.75
N CYS A 12 2.52 8.82 -5.81
CA CYS A 12 1.97 8.33 -7.07
C CYS A 12 0.87 9.26 -7.56
N ARG A 13 1.24 10.35 -8.24
CA ARG A 13 0.26 11.35 -8.67
C ARG A 13 -0.30 11.09 -10.07
N GLU A 14 0.41 10.43 -10.99
CA GLU A 14 -0.12 10.20 -12.35
C GLU A 14 0.43 8.91 -13.00
N LYS A 15 -0.50 8.11 -13.56
CA LYS A 15 -0.35 7.08 -14.62
C LYS A 15 0.95 6.27 -14.71
N LYS A 16 1.46 5.74 -13.59
CA LYS A 16 2.55 4.75 -13.63
C LYS A 16 2.00 3.38 -14.01
N THR A 17 2.05 3.06 -15.30
CA THR A 17 1.64 1.75 -15.84
C THR A 17 2.79 0.75 -15.78
N LEU A 18 2.46 -0.54 -15.94
CA LEU A 18 3.45 -1.61 -16.05
C LEU A 18 4.44 -1.37 -17.19
N ASP A 19 3.96 -0.81 -18.31
CA ASP A 19 4.79 -0.54 -19.50
C ASP A 19 5.87 0.52 -19.26
N GLN A 20 5.66 1.40 -18.29
CA GLN A 20 6.62 2.43 -17.92
C GLN A 20 7.58 1.97 -16.80
N LEU A 21 7.39 0.77 -16.26
CA LEU A 21 8.22 0.23 -15.19
C LEU A 21 9.57 -0.20 -15.77
N ASP A 22 10.62 0.53 -15.40
CA ASP A 22 11.99 0.15 -15.75
C ASP A 22 12.43 -1.08 -14.94
N ARG A 23 12.24 -2.26 -15.54
CA ARG A 23 12.58 -3.56 -14.93
C ARG A 23 14.07 -3.69 -14.63
N THR A 24 14.94 -2.92 -15.27
CA THR A 24 16.39 -2.96 -15.01
C THR A 24 16.76 -2.38 -13.63
N ARG A 25 15.89 -1.55 -13.05
CA ARG A 25 16.07 -0.95 -11.71
C ARG A 25 15.57 -1.86 -10.59
N LEU A 26 14.84 -2.92 -10.93
CA LEU A 26 14.34 -3.88 -9.95
C LEU A 26 15.38 -4.98 -9.73
N PRO A 27 15.60 -5.39 -8.47
CA PRO A 27 16.35 -6.60 -8.17
C PRO A 27 15.80 -7.81 -8.94
N ALA A 28 16.69 -8.65 -9.46
CA ALA A 28 16.36 -9.90 -10.17
C ALA A 28 15.26 -10.76 -9.49
N PRO A 29 15.26 -10.99 -8.15
CA PRO A 29 14.20 -11.77 -7.52
C PRO A 29 12.81 -11.13 -7.63
N ILE A 30 12.72 -9.80 -7.57
CA ILE A 30 11.44 -9.08 -7.72
C ILE A 30 10.93 -9.19 -9.15
N ASN A 31 11.81 -9.10 -10.14
CA ASN A 31 11.43 -9.31 -11.54
C ASN A 31 10.88 -10.72 -11.79
N HIS A 32 11.45 -11.75 -11.15
CA HIS A 32 10.94 -13.12 -11.28
C HIS A 32 9.57 -13.29 -10.61
N GLN A 33 9.32 -12.61 -9.50
CA GLN A 33 8.05 -12.66 -8.78
C GLN A 33 6.97 -11.76 -9.41
N LEU A 34 7.34 -10.85 -10.31
CA LEU A 34 6.45 -9.83 -10.86
C LEU A 34 5.18 -10.43 -11.48
N SER A 35 5.32 -11.46 -12.31
CA SER A 35 4.16 -12.11 -12.96
C SER A 35 3.17 -12.65 -11.93
N THR A 36 3.66 -13.36 -10.92
CA THR A 36 2.83 -13.89 -9.82
C THR A 36 2.20 -12.80 -8.97
N LEU A 37 2.90 -11.67 -8.77
CA LEU A 37 2.32 -10.51 -8.09
C LEU A 37 1.19 -9.90 -8.92
N LEU A 38 1.37 -9.77 -10.24
CA LEU A 38 0.36 -9.21 -11.14
C LEU A 38 -0.89 -10.08 -11.25
N GLU A 39 -0.77 -11.40 -11.13
CA GLU A 39 -1.93 -12.31 -11.05
C GLU A 39 -2.81 -12.05 -9.81
N GLY A 40 -2.30 -11.35 -8.80
CA GLY A 40 -3.09 -10.92 -7.65
C GLY A 40 -3.46 -12.02 -6.66
N GLY A 41 -3.04 -13.27 -6.87
CA GLY A 41 -3.41 -14.41 -6.02
C GLY A 41 -2.96 -14.30 -4.56
N PHE A 42 -1.98 -13.42 -4.26
CA PHE A 42 -1.58 -13.11 -2.89
C PHE A 42 -2.71 -12.44 -2.08
N LEU A 43 -3.64 -11.73 -2.74
CA LEU A 43 -4.83 -11.16 -2.09
C LEU A 43 -5.79 -12.23 -1.60
N ASP A 44 -5.90 -13.34 -2.34
CA ASP A 44 -6.78 -14.45 -1.98
C ASP A 44 -6.16 -15.30 -0.85
N ARG A 45 -4.83 -15.27 -0.71
CA ARG A 45 -4.09 -15.88 0.40
C ARG A 45 -3.95 -14.98 1.63
N ASN A 46 -4.49 -13.75 1.59
CA ASN A 46 -4.33 -12.73 2.63
C ASN A 46 -2.85 -12.43 2.97
N GLU A 47 -1.98 -12.41 1.97
CA GLU A 47 -0.56 -12.13 2.14
C GLU A 47 -0.28 -10.62 2.04
N ASN A 48 0.52 -10.10 2.97
CA ASN A 48 1.00 -8.73 2.93
C ASN A 48 2.31 -8.62 2.13
N ILE A 49 2.46 -7.55 1.35
CA ILE A 49 3.68 -7.29 0.56
C ILE A 49 4.41 -6.09 1.16
N LEU A 50 5.67 -6.28 1.51
CA LEU A 50 6.53 -5.23 2.01
C LEU A 50 7.60 -4.90 0.96
N ALA A 51 7.54 -3.70 0.36
CA ALA A 51 8.55 -3.24 -0.58
C ALA A 51 9.60 -2.39 0.14
N LEU A 52 10.71 -3.03 0.54
CA LEU A 52 11.86 -2.36 1.15
C LEU A 52 13.02 -2.22 0.15
N GLY A 53 13.75 -1.11 0.26
CA GLY A 53 14.97 -0.89 -0.53
C GLY A 53 15.36 0.58 -0.58
N PRO A 54 16.57 0.88 -1.06
CA PRO A 54 17.08 2.25 -1.13
C PRO A 54 16.19 3.15 -2.01
N PRO A 55 16.21 4.48 -1.81
CA PRO A 55 15.43 5.39 -2.63
C PRO A 55 15.81 5.27 -4.12
N GLY A 56 14.86 5.50 -5.01
CA GLY A 56 15.10 5.46 -6.46
C GLY A 56 15.06 4.07 -7.12
N THR A 57 14.88 2.98 -6.36
CA THR A 57 14.79 1.59 -6.91
C THR A 57 13.45 1.23 -7.56
N GLY A 58 12.55 2.19 -7.77
CA GLY A 58 11.29 1.96 -8.48
C GLY A 58 10.17 1.30 -7.67
N LYS A 59 10.32 1.10 -6.35
CA LYS A 59 9.31 0.49 -5.46
C LYS A 59 7.93 1.14 -5.54
N THR A 60 7.87 2.47 -5.52
CA THR A 60 6.61 3.21 -5.68
C THR A 60 5.99 2.92 -7.03
N HIS A 61 6.79 2.92 -8.10
CA HIS A 61 6.30 2.63 -9.45
C HIS A 61 5.72 1.22 -9.51
N LEU A 62 6.45 0.24 -8.97
CA LEU A 62 6.00 -1.14 -8.89
C LEU A 62 4.64 -1.24 -8.19
N LEU A 63 4.48 -0.59 -7.03
CA LEU A 63 3.23 -0.65 -6.27
C LEU A 63 2.08 0.06 -6.99
N CYS A 64 2.34 1.15 -7.72
CA CYS A 64 1.32 1.77 -8.56
C CYS A 64 0.92 0.89 -9.74
N ALA A 65 1.90 0.30 -10.43
CA ALA A 65 1.64 -0.58 -11.56
C ALA A 65 0.83 -1.82 -11.12
N LEU A 66 1.22 -2.42 -9.99
CA LEU A 66 0.48 -3.51 -9.37
C LEU A 66 -0.94 -3.08 -8.98
N GLY A 67 -1.09 -1.91 -8.34
CA GLY A 67 -2.40 -1.38 -7.96
C GLY A 67 -3.33 -1.16 -9.15
N ASN A 68 -2.79 -0.62 -10.26
CA ASN A 68 -3.54 -0.42 -11.50
C ASN A 68 -3.98 -1.75 -12.12
N GLU A 69 -3.09 -2.74 -12.16
CA GLU A 69 -3.41 -4.07 -12.68
C GLU A 69 -4.52 -4.75 -11.85
N LEU A 70 -4.43 -4.68 -10.52
CA LEU A 70 -5.47 -5.19 -9.63
C LEU A 70 -6.82 -4.49 -9.84
N ILE A 71 -6.82 -3.18 -10.10
CA ILE A 71 -8.03 -2.43 -10.45
C ILE A 71 -8.61 -2.92 -11.79
N HIS A 72 -7.77 -3.18 -12.79
CA HIS A 72 -8.21 -3.74 -14.07
C HIS A 72 -8.83 -5.13 -13.91
N GLN A 73 -8.37 -5.91 -12.93
CA GLN A 73 -8.95 -7.20 -12.54
C GLN A 73 -10.23 -7.07 -11.68
N GLY A 74 -10.76 -5.85 -11.50
CA GLY A 74 -11.99 -5.60 -10.74
C GLY A 74 -11.81 -5.58 -9.22
N ARG A 75 -10.58 -5.56 -8.70
CA ARG A 75 -10.32 -5.47 -7.25
C ARG A 75 -10.47 -4.03 -6.76
N ARG A 76 -11.04 -3.84 -5.58
CA ARG A 76 -11.19 -2.53 -4.92
C ARG A 76 -9.87 -2.14 -4.26
N VAL A 77 -9.04 -1.39 -4.96
CA VAL A 77 -7.73 -0.93 -4.47
C VAL A 77 -7.79 0.54 -4.07
N ARG A 78 -7.09 0.92 -3.00
CA ARG A 78 -6.88 2.33 -2.65
C ARG A 78 -5.43 2.62 -2.32
N PHE A 79 -4.92 3.71 -2.86
CA PHE A 79 -3.58 4.22 -2.57
C PHE A 79 -3.64 5.34 -1.53
N TYR A 80 -2.73 5.29 -0.56
CA TYR A 80 -2.50 6.36 0.40
C TYR A 80 -1.00 6.65 0.50
N HIS A 81 -0.66 7.92 0.60
CA HIS A 81 0.59 8.29 1.25
C HIS A 81 0.43 8.06 2.76
N CYS A 82 1.43 7.49 3.43
CA CYS A 82 1.44 7.15 4.84
C CYS A 82 0.98 8.33 5.68
N ARG A 83 1.59 9.51 5.48
CA ARG A 83 1.21 10.73 6.20
C ARG A 83 -0.27 11.07 6.05
N ALA A 84 -0.81 11.00 4.82
CA ALA A 84 -2.22 11.30 4.57
C ALA A 84 -3.16 10.26 5.20
N LEU A 85 -2.76 8.99 5.25
CA LEU A 85 -3.51 7.95 5.95
C LEU A 85 -3.54 8.19 7.45
N VAL A 86 -2.38 8.47 8.04
CA VAL A 86 -2.25 8.79 9.47
C VAL A 86 -3.07 10.02 9.83
N ASP A 87 -2.94 11.11 9.07
CA ASP A 87 -3.71 12.33 9.31
C ASP A 87 -5.22 12.05 9.26
N ALA A 88 -5.69 11.23 8.30
CA ALA A 88 -7.09 10.84 8.19
C ALA A 88 -7.56 9.95 9.36
N LEU A 89 -6.73 9.02 9.84
CA LEU A 89 -7.02 8.18 11.01
C LEU A 89 -7.10 9.00 12.29
N MET A 90 -6.15 9.93 12.47
CA MET A 90 -6.12 10.82 13.62
C MET A 90 -7.33 11.75 13.62
N GLN A 91 -7.73 12.26 12.45
CA GLN A 91 -8.96 13.04 12.32
C GLN A 91 -10.19 12.19 12.67
N ALA A 92 -10.32 10.99 12.12
CA ALA A 92 -11.43 10.09 12.44
C ALA A 92 -11.47 9.71 13.93
N ARG A 93 -10.31 9.60 14.59
CA ARG A 93 -10.21 9.38 16.04
C ARG A 93 -10.76 10.57 16.84
N ARG A 94 -10.41 11.81 16.46
CA ARG A 94 -10.95 13.04 17.07
C ARG A 94 -12.46 13.16 16.89
N ASP A 95 -12.95 12.76 15.73
CA ASP A 95 -14.38 12.83 15.39
C ASP A 95 -15.19 11.62 15.91
N HIS A 96 -14.61 10.78 16.77
CA HIS A 96 -15.20 9.54 17.29
C HIS A 96 -15.73 8.60 16.18
N SER A 97 -15.15 8.65 15.00
CA SER A 97 -15.56 7.91 13.80
C SER A 97 -14.49 6.93 13.30
N LEU A 98 -13.41 6.71 14.07
CA LEU A 98 -12.29 5.83 13.73
C LEU A 98 -12.75 4.43 13.32
N SER A 99 -13.62 3.79 14.11
CA SER A 99 -14.13 2.44 13.79
C SER A 99 -14.90 2.40 12.48
N LYS A 100 -15.63 3.47 12.13
CA LYS A 100 -16.34 3.57 10.85
C LYS A 100 -15.35 3.70 9.69
N PHE A 101 -14.31 4.52 9.85
CA PHE A 101 -13.28 4.70 8.84
C PHE A 101 -12.46 3.41 8.61
N ILE A 102 -12.05 2.73 9.69
CA ILE A 102 -11.38 1.42 9.59
C ILE A 102 -12.27 0.42 8.84
N LYS A 103 -13.55 0.30 9.17
CA LYS A 103 -14.49 -0.56 8.43
C LYS A 103 -14.59 -0.22 6.94
N GLN A 104 -14.50 1.05 6.57
CA GLN A 104 -14.45 1.45 5.15
C GLN A 104 -13.17 0.97 4.49
N LEU A 105 -12.02 1.09 5.16
CA LEU A 105 -10.75 0.56 4.66
C LEU A 105 -10.79 -0.97 4.52
N LEU A 106 -11.38 -1.70 5.47
CA LEU A 106 -11.49 -3.16 5.42
C LEU A 106 -12.36 -3.69 4.27
N ARG A 107 -13.25 -2.85 3.71
CA ARG A 107 -14.04 -3.21 2.50
C ARG A 107 -13.22 -3.20 1.22
N LEU A 108 -12.01 -2.65 1.24
CA LEU A 108 -11.12 -2.71 0.09
C LEU A 108 -10.60 -4.15 -0.07
N ASP A 109 -10.18 -4.49 -1.28
CA ASP A 109 -9.46 -5.72 -1.58
C ASP A 109 -7.94 -5.50 -1.50
N ALA A 110 -7.45 -4.26 -1.63
CA ALA A 110 -6.07 -3.90 -1.34
C ALA A 110 -5.94 -2.43 -0.85
N LEU A 111 -5.05 -2.20 0.12
CA LEU A 111 -4.67 -0.87 0.62
C LEU A 111 -3.17 -0.67 0.41
N ILE A 112 -2.79 0.23 -0.48
CA ILE A 112 -1.38 0.51 -0.76
C ILE A 112 -0.97 1.75 0.04
N VAL A 113 0.10 1.64 0.83
CA VAL A 113 0.58 2.70 1.74
C VAL A 113 2.03 3.04 1.41
N ASP A 114 2.28 4.23 0.86
CA ASP A 114 3.63 4.68 0.51
C ASP A 114 4.16 5.70 1.53
N GLY A 115 5.42 5.54 1.95
CA GLY A 115 6.16 6.51 2.75
C GLY A 115 6.28 6.15 4.23
N LEU A 116 6.03 4.89 4.61
CA LEU A 116 6.01 4.47 6.03
C LEU A 116 7.36 4.65 6.74
N GLY A 117 8.47 4.61 6.00
CA GLY A 117 9.83 4.69 6.56
C GLY A 117 10.44 6.09 6.58
N SER A 118 9.73 7.12 6.12
CA SER A 118 10.32 8.45 5.89
C SER A 118 10.04 9.47 6.99
N ALA A 119 9.14 9.17 7.93
CA ALA A 119 8.75 10.09 9.00
C ALA A 119 8.87 9.42 10.37
N LYS A 120 9.27 10.21 11.39
CA LYS A 120 9.10 9.81 12.78
C LYS A 120 7.62 9.95 13.12
N HIS A 121 7.01 8.86 13.54
CA HIS A 121 5.62 8.84 13.97
C HIS A 121 5.51 9.05 15.48
N SER A 122 4.49 9.78 15.92
CA SER A 122 4.19 9.88 17.34
C SER A 122 3.62 8.55 17.87
N PRO A 123 3.64 8.28 19.18
CA PRO A 123 3.04 7.07 19.73
C PRO A 123 1.57 6.89 19.31
N GLU A 124 0.79 7.97 19.31
CA GLU A 124 -0.62 7.95 18.89
C GLU A 124 -0.81 7.60 17.42
N GLU A 125 0.10 8.05 16.55
CA GLU A 125 0.09 7.72 15.12
C GLU A 125 0.45 6.24 14.89
N VAL A 126 1.39 5.71 15.66
CA VAL A 126 1.74 4.28 15.64
C VAL A 126 0.56 3.43 16.12
N ASP A 127 -0.14 3.84 17.17
CA ASP A 127 -1.30 3.13 17.70
C ASP A 127 -2.41 2.98 16.65
N VAL A 128 -2.76 4.06 15.94
CA VAL A 128 -3.81 4.00 14.91
C VAL A 128 -3.38 3.17 13.70
N LEU A 129 -2.10 3.20 13.33
CA LEU A 129 -1.55 2.32 12.28
C LEU A 129 -1.60 0.85 12.70
N TYR A 130 -1.27 0.55 13.96
CA TYR A 130 -1.35 -0.80 14.51
C TYR A 130 -2.78 -1.31 14.52
N GLN A 131 -3.75 -0.46 14.85
CA GLN A 131 -5.17 -0.85 14.87
C GLN A 131 -5.67 -1.31 13.50
N ILE A 132 -5.29 -0.64 12.41
CA ILE A 132 -5.66 -1.09 11.05
C ILE A 132 -4.96 -2.38 10.66
N LEU A 133 -3.70 -2.56 11.07
CA LEU A 133 -2.94 -3.77 10.81
C LEU A 133 -3.56 -4.96 11.55
N ALA A 134 -3.87 -4.80 12.84
CA ALA A 134 -4.47 -5.83 13.68
C ALA A 134 -5.85 -6.28 13.17
N GLU A 135 -6.67 -5.36 12.65
CA GLU A 135 -7.98 -5.68 12.06
C GLU A 135 -7.89 -6.36 10.68
N ARG A 136 -6.69 -6.45 10.10
CA ARG A 136 -6.43 -7.06 8.78
C ARG A 136 -5.72 -8.41 8.85
N TYR A 137 -5.17 -8.77 10.01
CA TYR A 137 -4.61 -10.09 10.31
C TYR A 137 -5.70 -11.01 10.89
#